data_AF-A0A2W0A9Q3-F1
#
_entry.id   AF-A0A2W0A9Q3-F1
#
_cell.length_a   1.000
_cell.length_b   1.000
_cell.length_c   1.000
_cell.angle_alpha   90.00
_cell.angle_beta   90.00
_cell.angle_gamma   90.00
#
_symmetry.space_group_name_H-M   'P 1'
#
loop_
_entity.id
_entity.type
_entity.pdbx_description
1 polymer ?
#
loop_
_entity_poly.entity_id
_entity_poly.type
_entity_poly.pdbx_seq_one_letter_code
_entity_poly.pdbx_strand_id
1 'polypeptide(L)'
;MKQAFAAVCIVTLSLSAVICAQTPPQAPKPAPELQRLNYFVGSWTTEADMKPGPFGPGGKYISKDHAEWMPGGFFLTSHSNMKTPMGPGTELAVMGYKPDDKIYTYDAYNSMGEADHSTGTVSGDTWTWTSDEKMGGKMIKGRFIIKELSPTAYSFKFDMQPEGEGWSTVMEGKSTKIAGKEKKEGKKEDKD
;
A
#
# COMPACT_ATOMS: atom_id res chain seq x y z
N MET A 1 30.00 60.90 -65.41
CA MET A 1 29.90 59.51 -65.89
C MET A 1 29.64 58.63 -64.68
N LYS A 2 28.62 57.77 -64.78
CA LYS A 2 28.18 56.80 -63.76
C LYS A 2 29.27 55.74 -63.50
N GLN A 3 29.10 54.98 -62.41
CA GLN A 3 29.71 53.68 -61.99
C GLN A 3 30.38 53.80 -60.62
N ALA A 4 30.30 52.88 -59.64
CA ALA A 4 29.28 51.98 -59.11
C ALA A 4 29.90 51.36 -57.83
N PHE A 5 29.10 51.25 -56.77
CA PHE A 5 29.11 50.29 -55.64
C PHE A 5 30.40 49.64 -55.12
N ALA A 6 30.59 49.70 -53.79
CA ALA A 6 30.42 48.52 -52.93
C ALA A 6 30.30 48.94 -51.46
N ALA A 7 29.09 48.87 -50.91
CA ALA A 7 28.83 49.02 -49.49
C ALA A 7 29.23 47.72 -48.78
N VAL A 8 30.04 47.85 -47.73
CA VAL A 8 30.47 46.75 -46.87
C VAL A 8 29.31 46.39 -45.94
N CYS A 9 28.64 45.27 -46.20
CA CYS A 9 27.69 44.68 -45.27
C CYS A 9 28.43 43.85 -44.22
N ILE A 10 28.72 44.45 -43.06
CA ILE A 10 29.10 43.69 -41.86
C ILE A 10 27.81 43.11 -41.28
N VAL A 11 27.52 41.85 -41.62
CA VAL A 11 26.48 41.06 -40.96
C VAL A 11 27.09 40.49 -39.69
N THR A 12 26.89 41.16 -38.57
CA THR A 12 27.17 40.60 -37.24
C THR A 12 26.09 39.59 -36.90
N LEU A 13 26.44 38.30 -37.01
CA LEU A 13 25.61 37.19 -36.57
C LEU A 13 25.62 37.15 -35.03
N SER A 14 24.60 37.73 -34.41
CA SER A 14 24.35 37.60 -32.97
C SER A 14 23.82 36.19 -32.68
N LEU A 15 24.70 35.29 -32.24
CA LEU A 15 24.32 33.95 -31.79
C LEU A 15 23.68 34.05 -30.39
N SER A 16 22.38 34.33 -30.34
CA SER A 16 21.61 34.25 -29.10
C SER A 16 21.48 32.79 -28.69
N ALA A 17 22.32 32.34 -27.76
CA ALA A 17 22.15 31.07 -27.08
C ALA A 17 20.85 31.10 -26.26
N VAL A 18 19.77 30.55 -26.81
CA VAL A 18 18.56 30.25 -26.05
C VAL A 18 18.89 29.07 -25.14
N ILE A 19 19.38 29.38 -23.93
CA ILE A 19 19.44 28.40 -22.86
C ILE A 19 17.99 28.15 -22.45
N CYS A 20 17.40 27.05 -22.91
CA CYS A 20 16.17 26.53 -22.35
C CYS A 20 16.43 26.24 -20.87
N ALA A 21 16.01 27.15 -19.98
CA ALA A 21 15.88 26.85 -18.57
C ALA A 21 14.78 25.79 -18.43
N GLN A 22 15.17 24.52 -18.51
CA GLN A 22 14.30 23.43 -18.13
C GLN A 22 14.11 23.53 -16.62
N THR A 23 12.92 23.92 -16.18
CA THR A 23 12.51 23.78 -14.79
C THR A 23 12.83 22.34 -14.36
N PRO A 24 13.55 22.11 -13.25
CA PRO A 24 13.83 20.77 -12.77
C PRO A 24 12.50 20.00 -12.71
N PRO A 25 12.47 18.72 -13.14
CA PRO A 25 11.28 17.90 -13.01
C PRO A 25 10.78 18.01 -11.57
N GLN A 26 9.54 18.45 -11.38
CA GLN A 26 8.96 18.54 -10.05
C GLN A 26 9.00 17.15 -9.44
N ALA A 27 9.57 17.02 -8.25
CA ALA A 27 9.58 15.75 -7.54
C ALA A 27 8.14 15.21 -7.45
N PRO A 28 7.93 13.90 -7.66
CA PRO A 28 6.60 13.32 -7.55
C PRO A 28 5.98 13.72 -6.21
N LYS A 29 4.68 14.01 -6.21
CA LYS A 29 3.92 14.28 -4.97
C LYS A 29 2.97 13.12 -4.70
N PRO A 30 2.84 12.64 -3.45
CA PRO A 30 1.86 11.63 -3.10
C PRO A 30 0.44 12.06 -3.47
N ALA A 31 -0.34 11.11 -3.99
CA ALA A 31 -1.75 11.31 -4.27
C ALA A 31 -2.50 11.58 -2.95
N PRO A 32 -3.45 12.55 -2.90
CA PRO A 32 -4.21 12.84 -1.69
C PRO A 32 -4.91 11.61 -1.08
N GLU A 33 -5.32 10.66 -1.91
CA GLU A 33 -6.01 9.42 -1.53
C GLU A 33 -5.18 8.54 -0.60
N LEU A 34 -3.85 8.61 -0.71
CA LEU A 34 -2.94 7.89 0.20
C LEU A 34 -3.15 8.28 1.67
N GLN A 35 -3.67 9.48 1.96
CA GLN A 35 -4.00 9.88 3.33
C GLN A 35 -5.02 8.96 3.99
N ARG A 36 -5.86 8.27 3.19
CA ARG A 36 -6.85 7.35 3.73
C ARG A 36 -6.21 6.12 4.38
N LEU A 37 -5.01 5.73 3.94
CA LEU A 37 -4.20 4.65 4.52
C LEU A 37 -3.63 5.00 5.91
N ASN A 38 -3.67 6.28 6.34
CA ASN A 38 -3.26 6.68 7.69
C ASN A 38 -4.03 5.94 8.79
N TYR A 39 -5.23 5.44 8.47
CA TYR A 39 -5.99 4.58 9.37
C TYR A 39 -5.15 3.41 9.89
N PHE A 40 -4.42 2.74 8.99
CA PHE A 40 -3.66 1.52 9.27
C PHE A 40 -2.32 1.78 9.97
N VAL A 41 -1.82 3.02 10.00
CA VAL A 41 -0.52 3.34 10.61
C VAL A 41 -0.48 2.98 12.10
N GLY A 42 0.62 2.35 12.51
CA GLY A 42 0.90 1.95 13.88
C GLY A 42 0.88 0.44 14.08
N SER A 43 0.88 0.03 15.35
CA SER A 43 0.89 -1.38 15.72
C SER A 43 -0.51 -1.91 16.00
N TRP A 44 -0.78 -3.13 15.54
CA TRP A 44 -2.06 -3.80 15.65
C TRP A 44 -1.90 -5.22 16.21
N THR A 45 -2.92 -5.70 16.91
CA THR A 45 -3.11 -7.11 17.19
C THR A 45 -4.38 -7.57 16.48
N THR A 46 -4.26 -8.65 15.73
CA THR A 46 -5.35 -9.24 14.97
C THR A 46 -5.66 -10.62 15.51
N GLU A 47 -6.94 -10.91 15.69
CA GLU A 47 -7.47 -12.23 16.05
C GLU A 47 -8.55 -12.61 15.04
N ALA A 48 -8.45 -13.81 14.49
CA ALA A 48 -9.38 -14.30 13.48
C ALA A 48 -9.63 -15.80 13.58
N ASP A 49 -10.74 -16.22 13.02
CA ASP A 49 -11.16 -17.60 12.87
C ASP A 49 -11.15 -17.97 11.39
N MET A 50 -10.29 -18.92 11.04
CA MET A 50 -10.26 -19.57 9.73
C MET A 50 -11.24 -20.74 9.76
N LYS A 51 -12.16 -20.76 8.79
CA LYS A 51 -13.14 -21.85 8.68
C LYS A 51 -12.49 -23.07 8.03
N PRO A 52 -12.87 -24.29 8.45
CA PRO A 52 -12.43 -25.51 7.76
C PRO A 52 -12.92 -25.50 6.30
N GLY A 53 -12.09 -25.99 5.39
CA GLY A 53 -12.44 -26.00 3.97
C GLY A 53 -11.39 -26.69 3.10
N PRO A 54 -11.49 -26.51 1.77
CA PRO A 54 -10.55 -27.10 0.81
C PRO A 54 -9.08 -26.76 1.05
N PHE A 55 -8.81 -25.68 1.79
CA PHE A 55 -7.48 -25.15 2.08
C PHE A 55 -6.90 -25.62 3.41
N GLY A 56 -7.64 -26.44 4.19
CA GLY A 56 -7.15 -27.01 5.43
C GLY A 56 -8.21 -27.11 6.55
N PRO A 57 -7.80 -27.58 7.74
CA PRO A 57 -8.71 -27.84 8.85
C PRO A 57 -9.29 -26.58 9.51
N GLY A 58 -8.91 -25.38 9.06
CA GLY A 58 -9.25 -24.12 9.73
C GLY A 58 -8.52 -23.96 11.07
N GLY A 59 -8.93 -22.99 11.86
CA GLY A 59 -8.39 -22.74 13.20
C GLY A 59 -8.16 -21.26 13.50
N LYS A 60 -7.48 -21.01 14.62
CA LYS A 60 -7.20 -19.64 15.08
C LYS A 60 -6.03 -19.03 14.30
N TYR A 61 -6.23 -17.79 13.90
CA TYR A 61 -5.19 -16.92 13.35
C TYR A 61 -4.98 -15.76 14.33
N ILE A 62 -3.72 -15.50 14.67
CA ILE A 62 -3.34 -14.34 15.48
C ILE A 62 -2.17 -13.67 14.79
N SER A 63 -2.21 -12.35 14.60
CA SER A 63 -1.05 -11.58 14.14
C SER A 63 -0.77 -10.35 14.99
N LYS A 64 0.50 -9.96 14.97
CA LYS A 64 0.96 -8.66 15.44
C LYS A 64 1.60 -7.93 14.28
N ASP A 65 1.00 -6.80 13.94
CA ASP A 65 1.32 -6.06 12.73
C ASP A 65 1.90 -4.70 13.13
N HIS A 66 2.83 -4.17 12.35
CA HIS A 66 3.30 -2.80 12.47
C HIS A 66 3.38 -2.17 11.08
N ALA A 67 2.57 -1.14 10.87
CA ALA A 67 2.51 -0.41 9.62
C ALA A 67 3.09 0.99 9.76
N GLU A 68 3.97 1.35 8.84
CA GLU A 68 4.64 2.65 8.79
C GLU A 68 4.81 3.15 7.34
N TRP A 69 4.89 4.47 7.19
CA TRP A 69 5.11 5.07 5.88
C TRP A 69 6.56 4.92 5.44
N MET A 70 6.77 4.52 4.19
CA MET A 70 8.08 4.65 3.57
C MET A 70 8.45 6.13 3.39
N PRO A 71 9.76 6.46 3.38
CA PRO A 71 10.23 7.79 3.02
C PRO A 71 9.60 8.25 1.70
N GLY A 72 9.04 9.45 1.69
CA GLY A 72 8.32 10.01 0.55
C GLY A 72 6.79 9.86 0.60
N GLY A 73 6.25 9.00 1.48
CA GLY A 73 4.79 8.93 1.72
C GLY A 73 3.97 8.38 0.55
N PHE A 74 4.59 7.60 -0.35
CA PHE A 74 3.91 6.95 -1.47
C PHE A 74 3.37 5.56 -1.13
N PHE A 75 4.04 4.88 -0.22
CA PHE A 75 3.72 3.51 0.14
C PHE A 75 3.74 3.33 1.66
N LEU A 76 2.74 2.63 2.16
CA LEU A 76 2.66 2.17 3.54
C LEU A 76 3.15 0.72 3.58
N THR A 77 4.16 0.44 4.39
CA THR A 77 4.68 -0.91 4.59
C THR A 77 4.19 -1.46 5.91
N SER A 78 3.77 -2.73 5.94
CA SER A 78 3.40 -3.45 7.15
C SER A 78 4.23 -4.70 7.32
N HIS A 79 4.76 -4.91 8.53
CA HIS A 79 5.41 -6.16 8.93
C HIS A 79 4.51 -6.89 9.93
N SER A 80 4.29 -8.18 9.68
CA SER A 80 3.38 -8.99 10.47
C SER A 80 4.12 -10.21 11.04
N ASN A 81 3.93 -10.48 12.32
CA ASN A 81 4.28 -11.76 12.94
C ASN A 81 2.99 -12.54 13.18
N MET A 82 2.82 -13.65 12.47
CA MET A 82 1.58 -14.43 12.45
C MET A 82 1.76 -15.78 13.14
N LYS A 83 0.69 -16.24 13.78
CA LYS A 83 0.49 -17.60 14.25
C LYS A 83 -0.74 -18.13 13.53
N THR A 84 -0.51 -19.06 12.61
CA THR A 84 -1.56 -19.70 11.82
C THR A 84 -1.78 -21.12 12.31
N PRO A 85 -2.88 -21.79 11.88
CA PRO A 85 -3.06 -23.22 12.12
C PRO A 85 -1.93 -24.10 11.53
N MET A 86 -1.23 -23.60 10.51
CA MET A 86 -0.12 -24.30 9.85
C MET A 86 1.25 -24.04 10.50
N GLY A 87 1.31 -23.14 11.48
CA GLY A 87 2.53 -22.76 12.18
C GLY A 87 2.76 -21.25 12.25
N PRO A 88 3.85 -20.83 12.90
CA PRO A 88 4.25 -19.43 12.92
C PRO A 88 4.78 -18.99 11.54
N GLY A 89 4.59 -17.71 11.22
CA GLY A 89 5.11 -17.11 10.00
C GLY A 89 5.31 -15.60 10.14
N THR A 90 5.87 -14.99 9.10
CA THR A 90 6.01 -13.55 8.98
C THR A 90 5.57 -13.09 7.60
N GLU A 91 5.07 -11.86 7.50
CA GLU A 91 4.65 -11.25 6.24
C GLU A 91 5.16 -9.81 6.14
N LEU A 92 5.47 -9.41 4.91
CA LEU A 92 5.65 -8.02 4.50
C LEU A 92 4.53 -7.68 3.53
N ALA A 93 3.80 -6.61 3.82
CA ALA A 93 2.81 -6.04 2.92
C ALA A 93 3.16 -4.60 2.54
N VAL A 94 2.84 -4.21 1.31
CA VAL A 94 3.04 -2.86 0.77
C VAL A 94 1.70 -2.37 0.22
N MET A 95 1.22 -1.25 0.74
CA MET A 95 0.00 -0.58 0.31
C MET A 95 0.31 0.71 -0.42
N GLY A 96 -0.41 0.97 -1.51
CA GLY A 96 -0.23 2.16 -2.34
C GLY A 96 -1.52 2.61 -3.02
N TYR A 97 -1.38 3.53 -3.97
CA TYR A 97 -2.49 4.04 -4.77
C TYR A 97 -2.04 4.31 -6.20
N LYS A 98 -2.87 3.91 -7.17
CA LYS A 98 -2.69 4.19 -8.60
C LYS A 98 -3.68 5.29 -9.01
N PRO A 99 -3.21 6.54 -9.26
CA PRO A 99 -4.10 7.66 -9.55
C PRO A 99 -4.91 7.50 -10.84
N ASP A 100 -4.31 6.91 -11.87
CA ASP A 100 -4.95 6.74 -13.18
C ASP A 100 -6.14 5.78 -13.11
N ASP A 101 -5.97 4.69 -12.36
CA ASP A 101 -6.98 3.65 -12.16
C ASP A 101 -7.93 3.97 -10.98
N LYS A 102 -7.60 5.02 -10.21
CA LYS A 102 -8.28 5.43 -8.97
C LYS A 102 -8.45 4.30 -7.95
N ILE A 103 -7.46 3.43 -7.85
CA ILE A 103 -7.53 2.19 -7.07
C ILE A 103 -6.36 2.11 -6.07
N TYR A 104 -6.63 1.57 -4.88
CA TYR A 104 -5.56 1.21 -3.94
C TYR A 104 -4.92 -0.10 -4.38
N THR A 105 -3.64 -0.27 -4.03
CA THR A 105 -2.89 -1.49 -4.30
C THR A 105 -2.42 -2.11 -3.00
N TYR A 106 -2.36 -3.42 -2.96
CA TYR A 106 -1.80 -4.19 -1.87
C TYR A 106 -1.02 -5.37 -2.44
N ASP A 107 0.25 -5.45 -2.07
CA ASP A 107 1.16 -6.52 -2.44
C ASP A 107 1.75 -7.11 -1.16
N ALA A 108 1.66 -8.42 -0.96
CA ALA A 108 2.19 -9.08 0.23
C ALA A 108 3.00 -10.33 -0.09
N TYR A 109 3.95 -10.63 0.79
CA TYR A 109 4.86 -11.76 0.68
C TYR A 109 5.08 -12.35 2.07
N ASN A 110 4.98 -13.67 2.21
CA ASN A 110 5.12 -14.31 3.51
C ASN A 110 6.19 -15.41 3.54
N SER A 111 6.56 -15.81 4.75
CA SER A 111 7.59 -16.82 5.01
C SER A 111 7.19 -18.25 4.61
N MET A 112 5.96 -18.46 4.13
CA MET A 112 5.45 -19.73 3.63
C MET A 112 5.57 -19.82 2.10
N GLY A 113 6.09 -18.77 1.45
CA GLY A 113 6.31 -18.73 0.00
C GLY A 113 5.11 -18.23 -0.80
N GLU A 114 4.12 -17.65 -0.12
CA GLU A 114 2.95 -17.05 -0.77
C GLU A 114 3.25 -15.60 -1.16
N ALA A 115 2.65 -15.18 -2.26
CA ALA A 115 2.70 -13.82 -2.78
C ALA A 115 1.30 -13.42 -3.24
N ASP A 116 0.77 -12.37 -2.62
CA ASP A 116 -0.59 -11.92 -2.83
C ASP A 116 -0.60 -10.55 -3.51
N HIS A 117 -1.52 -10.40 -4.46
CA HIS A 117 -1.80 -9.12 -5.10
C HIS A 117 -3.29 -8.84 -5.01
N SER A 118 -3.64 -7.66 -4.50
CA SER A 118 -5.03 -7.22 -4.48
C SER A 118 -5.17 -5.73 -4.80
N THR A 119 -6.37 -5.38 -5.25
CA THR A 119 -6.77 -4.01 -5.53
C THR A 119 -7.90 -3.60 -4.58
N GLY A 120 -7.86 -2.36 -4.12
CA GLY A 120 -8.72 -1.88 -3.04
C GLY A 120 -9.56 -0.68 -3.43
N THR A 121 -10.80 -0.66 -2.93
CA THR A 121 -11.65 0.54 -2.89
C THR A 121 -12.08 0.83 -1.47
N VAL A 122 -12.44 2.07 -1.19
CA VAL A 122 -12.95 2.50 0.11
C VAL A 122 -14.17 3.40 -0.07
N SER A 123 -15.22 3.12 0.69
CA SER A 123 -16.44 3.92 0.75
C SER A 123 -16.82 4.11 2.21
N GLY A 124 -16.71 5.34 2.70
CA GLY A 124 -16.91 5.66 4.10
C GLY A 124 -15.93 4.91 5.01
N ASP A 125 -16.47 4.01 5.82
CA ASP A 125 -15.78 3.18 6.80
C ASP A 125 -15.51 1.75 6.32
N THR A 126 -15.76 1.47 5.03
CA THR A 126 -15.67 0.13 4.48
C THR A 126 -14.62 0.07 3.38
N TRP A 127 -13.61 -0.78 3.56
CA TRP A 127 -12.65 -1.13 2.51
C TRP A 127 -13.04 -2.47 1.89
N THR A 128 -12.88 -2.57 0.58
CA THR A 128 -13.04 -3.82 -0.15
C THR A 128 -11.79 -4.04 -1.00
N TRP A 129 -11.05 -5.08 -0.68
CA TRP A 129 -9.92 -5.57 -1.45
C TRP A 129 -10.33 -6.81 -2.24
N THR A 130 -9.92 -6.88 -3.50
CA THR A 130 -10.20 -8.02 -4.38
C THR A 130 -8.91 -8.57 -4.97
N SER A 131 -8.77 -9.89 -4.92
CA SER A 131 -7.66 -10.64 -5.52
C SER A 131 -8.20 -11.69 -6.50
N ASP A 132 -7.31 -12.08 -7.41
CA ASP A 132 -7.55 -13.02 -8.49
C ASP A 132 -6.35 -13.97 -8.48
N GLU A 133 -6.51 -15.13 -7.86
CA GLU A 133 -5.43 -16.07 -7.58
C GLU A 133 -5.60 -17.38 -8.35
N LYS A 134 -4.48 -18.02 -8.69
CA LYS A 134 -4.49 -19.36 -9.26
C LYS A 134 -4.02 -20.36 -8.22
N MET A 135 -4.90 -21.27 -7.83
CA MET A 135 -4.58 -22.35 -6.92
C MET A 135 -4.84 -23.69 -7.59
N GLY A 136 -3.83 -24.55 -7.66
CA GLY A 136 -3.96 -25.86 -8.32
C GLY A 136 -4.40 -25.79 -9.79
N GLY A 137 -4.04 -24.70 -10.49
CA GLY A 137 -4.44 -24.45 -11.88
C GLY A 137 -5.86 -23.90 -12.07
N LYS A 138 -6.64 -23.74 -10.99
CA LYS A 138 -7.97 -23.13 -11.02
C LYS A 138 -7.93 -21.69 -10.55
N MET A 139 -8.79 -20.86 -11.13
CA MET A 139 -8.96 -19.48 -10.69
C MET A 139 -9.81 -19.42 -9.41
N ILE A 140 -9.37 -18.65 -8.44
CA ILE A 140 -10.09 -18.36 -7.20
C ILE A 140 -10.12 -16.84 -7.04
N LYS A 141 -11.31 -16.30 -6.81
CA LYS A 141 -11.47 -14.88 -6.47
C LYS A 141 -11.45 -14.71 -4.97
N GLY A 142 -10.64 -13.77 -4.50
CA GLY A 142 -10.64 -13.33 -3.11
C GLY A 142 -11.36 -11.99 -2.96
N ARG A 143 -12.08 -11.83 -1.85
CA ARG A 143 -12.64 -10.54 -1.44
C ARG A 143 -12.48 -10.33 0.05
N PHE A 144 -11.58 -9.43 0.43
CA PHE A 144 -11.33 -9.05 1.81
C PHE A 144 -12.04 -7.73 2.13
N ILE A 145 -12.98 -7.77 3.07
CA ILE A 145 -13.79 -6.60 3.44
C ILE A 145 -13.40 -6.19 4.85
N ILE A 146 -12.96 -4.94 5.00
CA ILE A 146 -12.68 -4.31 6.30
C ILE A 146 -13.80 -3.34 6.62
N LYS A 147 -14.29 -3.39 7.86
CA LYS A 147 -15.21 -2.41 8.43
C LYS A 147 -14.54 -1.71 9.61
N GLU A 148 -14.30 -0.42 9.48
CA GLU A 148 -13.78 0.40 10.58
C GLU A 148 -14.85 0.53 11.66
N LEU A 149 -14.50 0.14 12.89
CA LEU A 149 -15.39 0.18 14.05
C LEU A 149 -15.12 1.40 14.91
N SER A 150 -13.85 1.81 14.97
CA SER A 150 -13.36 2.99 15.68
C SER A 150 -12.01 3.42 15.09
N PRO A 151 -11.42 4.55 15.54
CA PRO A 151 -10.06 4.94 15.17
C PRO A 151 -8.97 3.91 15.55
N THR A 152 -9.30 2.93 16.40
CA THR A 152 -8.36 1.94 16.95
C THR A 152 -8.83 0.50 16.77
N ALA A 153 -9.91 0.24 16.03
CA ALA A 153 -10.41 -1.10 15.81
C ALA A 153 -11.16 -1.23 14.47
N TYR A 154 -10.96 -2.35 13.79
CA TYR A 154 -11.75 -2.76 12.62
C TYR A 154 -12.11 -4.24 12.71
N SER A 155 -13.24 -4.63 12.11
CA SER A 155 -13.53 -6.04 11.81
C SER A 155 -13.23 -6.31 10.34
N PHE A 156 -13.08 -7.58 10.01
CA PHE A 156 -12.94 -7.99 8.62
C PHE A 156 -13.55 -9.36 8.36
N LYS A 157 -13.78 -9.63 7.08
CA LYS A 157 -14.05 -10.95 6.56
C LYS A 157 -13.31 -11.17 5.25
N PHE A 158 -12.93 -12.42 5.01
CA PHE A 158 -12.39 -12.87 3.75
C PHE A 158 -13.36 -13.86 3.12
N ASP A 159 -13.89 -13.49 1.96
CA ASP A 159 -14.71 -14.36 1.14
C ASP A 159 -13.86 -14.90 -0.03
N MET A 160 -14.04 -16.17 -0.36
CA MET A 160 -13.47 -16.79 -1.56
C MET A 160 -14.58 -17.29 -2.48
N GLN A 161 -14.31 -17.27 -3.78
CA GLN A 161 -15.16 -17.83 -4.81
C GLN A 161 -14.31 -18.68 -5.78
N PRO A 162 -14.33 -20.02 -5.63
CA PRO A 162 -13.81 -20.93 -6.64
C PRO A 162 -14.57 -20.80 -7.98
N GLU A 163 -13.92 -21.17 -9.07
CA GLU A 163 -14.53 -21.18 -10.40
C GLU A 163 -15.83 -22.01 -10.43
N GLY A 164 -16.93 -21.38 -10.85
CA GLY A 164 -18.24 -22.02 -10.94
C GLY A 164 -19.00 -22.14 -9.61
N GLU A 165 -18.43 -21.68 -8.50
CA GLU A 165 -19.04 -21.73 -7.18
C GLU A 165 -19.51 -20.34 -6.68
N GLY A 166 -20.27 -20.34 -5.59
CA GLY A 166 -20.70 -19.12 -4.89
C GLY A 166 -19.63 -18.58 -3.95
N TRP A 167 -19.80 -17.32 -3.51
CA TRP A 167 -18.97 -16.76 -2.46
C TRP A 167 -19.18 -17.49 -1.14
N SER A 168 -18.08 -17.83 -0.47
CA SER A 168 -18.10 -18.38 0.89
C SER A 168 -17.10 -17.64 1.76
N THR A 169 -17.50 -17.31 2.99
CA THR A 169 -16.58 -16.71 3.97
C THR A 169 -15.64 -17.78 4.50
N VAL A 170 -14.34 -17.58 4.34
CA VAL A 170 -13.29 -18.51 4.79
C VAL A 170 -12.55 -18.01 6.03
N MET A 171 -12.60 -16.71 6.31
CA MET A 171 -12.01 -16.12 7.52
C MET A 171 -12.84 -14.93 7.98
N GLU A 172 -12.94 -14.73 9.29
CA GLU A 172 -13.50 -13.53 9.90
C GLU A 172 -12.73 -13.18 11.17
N GLY A 173 -12.62 -11.89 11.46
CA GLY A 173 -11.80 -11.47 12.59
C GLY A 173 -11.92 -10.00 12.94
N LYS A 174 -11.09 -9.60 13.89
CA LYS A 174 -10.99 -8.23 14.40
C LYS A 174 -9.53 -7.86 14.62
N SER A 175 -9.20 -6.63 14.32
CA SER A 175 -7.91 -6.04 14.66
C SER A 175 -8.10 -4.83 15.57
N THR A 176 -7.17 -4.64 16.51
CA THR A 176 -7.16 -3.54 17.48
C THR A 176 -5.76 -2.94 17.60
N LYS A 177 -5.65 -1.61 17.62
CA LYS A 177 -4.37 -0.93 17.83
C LYS A 177 -3.81 -1.27 19.21
N ILE A 178 -2.50 -1.55 19.24
CA ILE A 178 -1.75 -1.67 20.48
C ILE A 178 -1.46 -0.25 20.96
N ALA A 179 -1.93 0.10 22.16
CA ALA A 179 -1.61 1.39 22.77
C ALA A 179 -0.08 1.51 22.90
N GLY A 180 0.52 2.48 22.20
CA GLY A 180 1.94 2.76 22.31
C GLY A 180 2.25 3.32 23.70
N LYS A 181 3.22 2.73 24.40
CA LYS A 181 4.01 3.51 25.35
C LYS A 181 4.87 4.43 24.51
N GLU A 182 4.51 5.71 24.38
CA GLU A 182 5.44 6.72 23.89
C GLU A 182 6.72 6.63 24.74
N LYS A 183 7.84 6.22 24.14
CA LYS A 183 9.14 6.48 24.72
C LYS A 183 9.33 7.99 24.69
N LYS A 184 9.02 8.66 25.80
CA LYS A 184 9.56 10.00 26.07
C LYS A 184 11.06 9.85 26.17
N GLU A 185 11.76 10.17 25.09
CA GLU A 185 13.20 10.34 25.08
C GLU A 185 13.50 11.57 25.94
N GLY A 186 13.88 11.32 27.19
CA GLY A 186 14.33 12.35 28.12
C GLY A 186 15.61 12.95 27.59
N LYS A 187 15.51 14.17 27.08
CA LYS A 187 16.62 15.08 26.82
C LYS A 187 17.41 15.21 28.14
N LYS A 188 18.58 14.56 28.24
CA LYS A 188 19.56 14.87 29.28
C LYS A 188 20.01 16.31 29.04
N GLU A 189 19.63 17.20 29.93
CA GLU A 189 20.35 18.47 30.12
C GLU A 189 21.69 18.11 30.75
N ASP A 190 22.76 18.28 29.97
CA ASP A 190 24.08 18.52 30.51
C ASP A 190 24.02 19.86 31.26
N LYS A 191 24.37 19.84 32.55
CA LYS A 191 24.73 21.03 33.29
C LYS A 191 26.20 20.91 33.67
N ASP A 192 26.94 21.91 33.24
CA ASP A 192 28.32 22.25 33.58
C ASP A 192 28.57 22.31 35.10
#